data_AF-A0A1H5NN45-F1
#
_entry.id   AF-A0A1H5NN45-F1
#
_cell.length_a   1.000
_cell.length_b   1.000
_cell.length_c   1.000
_cell.angle_alpha   90.00
_cell.angle_beta   90.00
_cell.angle_gamma   90.00
#
_symmetry.space_group_name_H-M   'P 1'
#
loop_
_entity.id
_entity.type
_entity.pdbx_description
1 polymer ?
#
loop_
_entity_poly.entity_id
_entity_poly.type
_entity_poly.pdbx_seq_one_letter_code
_entity_poly.pdbx_strand_id
1 'polypeptide(L)'
;MFVQYEDFQNCGQQGMDAALKNFGMASKGFQAIAGELVDFSKGQFEAGSAAFEKLVGVRTFEKAVEVQADYAKQIFEGFVAHSTKVGQIVSNLAKETMKPVQTVITQVTPIASTSSK
;
A
#
# COMPACT_ATOMS: atom_id res chain seq x y z
N MET A 1 -43.04 -17.00 1.20
CA MET A 1 -41.97 -17.44 0.26
C MET A 1 -41.34 -16.29 -0.54
N PHE A 2 -41.91 -15.08 -0.58
CA PHE A 2 -41.30 -13.91 -1.24
C PHE A 2 -40.05 -13.35 -0.54
N VAL A 3 -40.06 -13.31 0.81
CA VAL A 3 -38.97 -12.76 1.64
C VAL A 3 -37.63 -13.45 1.37
N GLN A 4 -37.64 -14.78 1.19
CA GLN A 4 -36.43 -15.56 0.89
C GLN A 4 -35.80 -15.23 -0.47
N TYR A 5 -36.58 -14.80 -1.46
CA TYR A 5 -36.07 -14.48 -2.79
C TYR A 5 -35.46 -13.08 -2.84
N GLU A 6 -36.09 -12.09 -2.20
CA GLU A 6 -35.54 -10.73 -2.05
C GLU A 6 -34.29 -10.73 -1.18
N ASP A 7 -34.24 -11.50 -0.09
CA ASP A 7 -33.04 -11.64 0.75
C ASP A 7 -31.89 -12.31 0.00
N PHE A 8 -32.18 -13.35 -0.81
CA PHE A 8 -31.18 -14.03 -1.61
C PHE A 8 -30.63 -13.12 -2.74
N GLN A 9 -31.51 -12.34 -3.37
CA GLN A 9 -31.15 -11.39 -4.41
C GLN A 9 -30.34 -10.20 -3.85
N ASN A 10 -30.72 -9.69 -2.67
CA ASN A 10 -29.95 -8.67 -1.94
C ASN A 10 -28.58 -9.19 -1.51
N CYS A 11 -28.49 -10.41 -1.01
CA CYS A 11 -27.22 -11.03 -0.63
C CYS A 11 -26.29 -11.19 -1.84
N GLY A 12 -26.85 -11.60 -2.99
CA GLY A 12 -26.12 -11.68 -4.26
C GLY A 12 -25.61 -10.31 -4.76
N GLN A 13 -26.44 -9.27 -4.69
CA GLN A 13 -26.03 -7.90 -5.05
C GLN A 13 -24.96 -7.35 -4.11
N GLN A 14 -25.14 -7.50 -2.79
CA GLN A 14 -24.16 -7.07 -1.80
C GLN A 14 -22.81 -7.79 -1.96
N GLY A 15 -22.82 -9.08 -2.29
CA GLY A 15 -21.62 -9.84 -2.60
C GLY A 15 -20.91 -9.33 -3.85
N MET A 16 -21.65 -8.99 -4.90
CA MET A 16 -21.11 -8.45 -6.15
C MET A 16 -20.51 -7.04 -5.94
N ASP A 17 -21.19 -6.17 -5.21
CA ASP A 17 -20.68 -4.83 -4.87
C ASP A 17 -19.42 -4.91 -3.99
N ALA A 18 -19.41 -5.82 -3.02
CA ALA A 18 -18.22 -6.06 -2.20
C ALA A 18 -17.04 -6.59 -3.03
N ALA A 19 -17.29 -7.49 -3.99
CA ALA A 19 -16.27 -8.01 -4.89
C ALA A 19 -15.70 -6.90 -5.79
N LEU A 20 -16.55 -6.09 -6.41
CA LEU A 20 -16.14 -4.96 -7.24
C LEU A 20 -15.32 -3.93 -6.44
N LYS A 21 -15.74 -3.64 -5.21
CA LYS A 21 -15.00 -2.77 -4.30
C LYS A 21 -13.62 -3.33 -3.95
N ASN A 22 -13.54 -4.61 -3.58
CA ASN A 22 -12.28 -5.28 -3.25
C ASN A 22 -11.33 -5.31 -4.46
N PHE A 23 -11.84 -5.60 -5.65
CA PHE A 23 -11.08 -5.54 -6.90
C PHE A 23 -10.54 -4.13 -7.16
N GLY A 24 -11.38 -3.10 -7.01
CA GLY A 24 -10.98 -1.70 -7.17
C GLY A 24 -9.89 -1.28 -6.17
N MET A 25 -10.00 -1.70 -4.90
CA MET A 25 -8.97 -1.42 -3.89
C MET A 25 -7.66 -2.16 -4.16
N ALA A 26 -7.72 -3.43 -4.56
CA ALA A 26 -6.54 -4.20 -4.95
C ALA A 26 -5.83 -3.57 -6.16
N SER A 27 -6.58 -3.19 -7.20
CA SER A 27 -6.04 -2.52 -8.39
C SER A 27 -5.32 -1.21 -8.04
N LYS A 28 -5.90 -0.39 -7.16
CA LYS A 28 -5.25 0.83 -6.65
C LYS A 28 -3.98 0.55 -5.85
N GLY A 29 -4.00 -0.49 -5.01
CA GLY A 29 -2.81 -0.93 -4.28
C GLY A 29 -1.67 -1.33 -5.21
N PHE A 30 -1.97 -2.09 -6.27
CA PHE A 30 -1.00 -2.43 -7.32
C PHE A 30 -0.46 -1.21 -8.05
N GLN A 31 -1.33 -0.26 -8.43
CA GLN A 31 -0.90 0.99 -9.06
C GLN A 31 0.03 1.81 -8.16
N ALA A 32 -0.27 1.88 -6.85
CA ALA A 32 0.57 2.58 -5.89
C ALA A 32 1.95 1.91 -5.72
N ILE A 33 2.00 0.58 -5.63
CA ILE A 33 3.26 -0.17 -5.55
C ILE A 33 4.08 0.01 -6.82
N ALA A 34 3.43 -0.06 -8.00
CA ALA A 34 4.10 0.15 -9.27
C ALA A 34 4.70 1.57 -9.38
N GLY A 35 3.95 2.59 -8.97
CA GLY A 35 4.45 3.97 -8.91
C GLY A 35 5.65 4.11 -7.98
N GLU A 36 5.56 3.53 -6.78
CA GLU A 36 6.63 3.56 -5.80
C GLU A 36 7.90 2.80 -6.26
N LEU A 37 7.75 1.71 -7.03
CA LEU A 37 8.88 1.01 -7.64
C LEU A 37 9.55 1.85 -8.73
N VAL A 38 8.77 2.55 -9.55
CA VAL A 38 9.29 3.46 -10.58
C VAL A 38 10.05 4.61 -9.92
N ASP A 39 9.49 5.22 -8.88
CA ASP A 39 10.12 6.32 -8.15
C ASP A 39 11.41 5.86 -7.43
N PHE A 40 11.38 4.69 -6.79
CA PHE A 40 12.57 4.09 -6.19
C PHE A 40 13.66 3.85 -7.24
N SER A 41 13.31 3.26 -8.39
CA SER A 41 14.28 3.00 -9.47
C SER A 41 14.88 4.28 -10.05
N LYS A 42 14.09 5.35 -10.19
CA LYS A 42 14.61 6.67 -10.62
C LYS A 42 15.59 7.22 -9.59
N GLY A 43 15.23 7.18 -8.31
CA GLY A 43 16.12 7.64 -7.23
C GLY A 43 17.44 6.88 -7.18
N GLN A 44 17.42 5.56 -7.39
CA GLN A 44 18.64 4.74 -7.49
C GLN A 44 19.54 5.18 -8.66
N PHE A 45 18.94 5.45 -9.82
CA PHE A 45 19.68 5.89 -10.99
C PHE A 45 20.32 7.28 -10.78
N GLU A 46 19.56 8.23 -10.24
CA GLU A 46 20.05 9.58 -9.93
C GLU A 46 21.18 9.54 -8.89
N ALA A 47 21.02 8.78 -7.81
CA ALA A 47 22.05 8.59 -6.80
C ALA A 47 23.33 7.96 -7.39
N GLY A 48 23.19 6.95 -8.25
CA GLY A 48 24.31 6.29 -8.91
C GLY A 48 25.06 7.22 -9.86
N SER A 49 24.34 8.00 -10.67
CA SER A 49 24.93 9.00 -11.55
C SER A 49 25.68 10.07 -10.76
N ALA A 50 25.08 10.60 -9.70
CA ALA A 50 25.71 11.61 -8.85
C ALA A 50 26.96 11.05 -8.14
N ALA A 51 26.92 9.80 -7.66
CA ALA A 51 28.07 9.15 -7.06
C ALA A 51 29.19 8.95 -8.09
N PHE A 52 28.87 8.55 -9.32
CA PHE A 52 29.83 8.39 -10.40
C PHE A 52 30.50 9.72 -10.77
N GLU A 53 29.72 10.79 -10.97
CA GLU A 53 30.25 12.13 -11.25
C GLU A 53 31.22 12.60 -10.15
N LYS A 54 30.84 12.40 -8.89
CA LYS A 54 31.71 12.71 -7.75
C LYS A 54 32.98 11.85 -7.73
N LEU A 55 32.85 10.54 -7.97
CA LEU A 55 33.98 9.60 -7.99
C LEU A 55 35.02 9.96 -9.07
N VAL A 56 34.57 10.38 -10.25
CA VAL A 56 35.47 10.80 -11.34
C VAL A 56 36.18 12.13 -11.00
N GLY A 57 35.54 12.98 -10.19
CA GLY A 57 36.10 14.28 -9.78
C GLY A 57 37.12 14.24 -8.63
N VAL A 58 37.16 13.18 -7.83
CA VAL A 58 38.06 13.08 -6.67
C VAL A 58 39.46 12.61 -7.05
N ARG A 59 40.48 13.15 -6.37
CA ARG A 59 41.91 12.86 -6.66
C ARG A 59 42.60 11.98 -5.63
N THR A 60 41.91 11.64 -4.55
CA THR A 60 42.46 10.84 -3.45
C THR A 60 41.55 9.67 -3.13
N PHE A 61 42.15 8.58 -2.65
CA PHE A 61 41.41 7.38 -2.25
C PHE A 61 40.44 7.65 -1.09
N GLU A 62 40.85 8.43 -0.09
CA GLU A 62 40.02 8.81 1.05
C GLU A 62 38.72 9.49 0.61
N LYS A 63 38.79 10.41 -0.38
CA LYS A 63 37.60 11.06 -0.93
C LYS A 63 36.74 10.12 -1.76
N ALA A 64 37.32 9.14 -2.44
CA ALA A 64 36.55 8.11 -3.13
C ALA A 64 35.76 7.22 -2.15
N VAL A 65 36.36 6.90 -1.00
CA VAL A 65 35.68 6.15 0.08
C VAL A 65 34.52 6.96 0.67
N GLU A 66 34.70 8.26 0.91
CA GLU A 66 33.61 9.14 1.34
C GLU A 66 32.43 9.11 0.35
N VAL A 67 32.71 9.24 -0.96
CA VAL A 67 31.65 9.22 -1.99
C VAL A 67 30.90 7.88 -2.02
N GLN A 68 31.61 6.75 -1.90
CA GLN A 68 30.95 5.45 -1.83
C GLN A 68 30.15 5.26 -0.54
N ALA A 69 30.65 5.76 0.60
CA ALA A 69 29.94 5.69 1.87
C ALA A 69 28.64 6.50 1.83
N ASP A 70 28.69 7.70 1.26
CA ASP A 70 27.51 8.55 1.04
C ASP A 70 26.51 7.88 0.10
N TYR A 71 26.98 7.30 -1.00
CA TYR A 71 26.13 6.55 -1.93
C TYR A 71 25.45 5.37 -1.23
N ALA A 72 26.20 4.55 -0.49
CA ALA A 72 25.66 3.42 0.26
C ALA A 72 24.60 3.87 1.29
N LYS A 73 24.84 4.98 1.98
CA LYS A 73 23.88 5.58 2.91
C LYS A 73 22.60 6.01 2.18
N GLN A 74 22.70 6.69 1.05
CA GLN A 74 21.54 7.09 0.24
C GLN A 74 20.73 5.88 -0.23
N ILE A 75 21.39 4.82 -0.69
CA ILE A 75 20.70 3.58 -1.10
C ILE A 75 19.94 2.97 0.08
N PHE A 76 20.57 2.92 1.26
CA PHE A 76 19.94 2.37 2.47
C PHE A 76 18.73 3.19 2.90
N GLU A 77 18.85 4.52 2.99
CA GLU A 77 17.76 5.42 3.34
C GLU A 77 16.59 5.31 2.33
N GLY A 78 16.91 5.27 1.04
CA GLY A 78 15.93 5.06 -0.02
C GLY A 78 15.20 3.73 0.09
N PHE A 79 15.91 2.64 0.40
CA PHE A 79 15.30 1.31 0.58
C PHE A 79 14.36 1.25 1.79
N VAL A 80 14.76 1.84 2.90
CA VAL A 80 13.92 1.93 4.11
C VAL A 80 12.66 2.74 3.82
N ALA A 81 12.78 3.86 3.10
CA ALA A 81 11.64 4.68 2.70
C ALA A 81 10.67 3.90 1.79
N HIS A 82 11.20 3.24 0.75
CA HIS A 82 10.42 2.38 -0.16
C HIS A 82 9.67 1.28 0.60
N SER A 83 10.37 0.53 1.45
CA SER A 83 9.80 -0.56 2.24
C SER A 83 8.70 -0.06 3.19
N THR A 84 8.91 1.11 3.81
CA THR A 84 7.93 1.75 4.70
C THR A 84 6.66 2.10 3.93
N LYS A 85 6.79 2.70 2.75
CA LYS A 85 5.62 3.06 1.92
C LYS A 85 4.87 1.82 1.42
N VAL A 86 5.56 0.78 0.95
CA VAL A 86 4.92 -0.48 0.56
C VAL A 86 4.17 -1.09 1.75
N GLY A 87 4.77 -1.11 2.93
CA GLY A 87 4.11 -1.55 4.16
C GLY A 87 2.86 -0.74 4.51
N GLN A 88 2.90 0.58 4.32
CA GLN A 88 1.73 1.45 4.49
C GLN A 88 0.62 1.15 3.47
N ILE A 89 0.96 0.93 2.20
CA ILE A 89 -0.02 0.56 1.16
C ILE A 89 -0.75 -0.73 1.55
N VAL A 90 0.00 -1.76 1.95
CA VAL A 90 -0.57 -3.05 2.37
C VAL A 90 -1.41 -2.90 3.64
N SER A 91 -0.93 -2.16 4.64
CA SER A 91 -1.68 -1.91 5.88
C SER A 91 -2.99 -1.16 5.63
N ASN A 92 -2.96 -0.14 4.77
CA ASN A 92 -4.15 0.63 4.40
C ASN A 92 -5.15 -0.24 3.64
N LEU A 93 -4.68 -1.07 2.71
CA LEU A 93 -5.53 -2.03 2.01
C LEU A 93 -6.22 -2.96 3.02
N ALA A 94 -5.50 -3.55 3.96
CA ALA A 94 -6.08 -4.41 5.00
C ALA A 94 -7.14 -3.68 5.84
N LYS A 95 -6.86 -2.43 6.27
CA LYS A 95 -7.84 -1.62 7.03
C LYS A 95 -9.11 -1.35 6.22
N GLU A 96 -8.99 -1.02 4.94
CA GLU A 96 -10.14 -0.74 4.10
C GLU A 96 -11.02 -1.96 3.84
N THR A 97 -10.42 -3.15 3.72
CA THR A 97 -11.15 -4.42 3.57
C THR A 97 -11.84 -4.86 4.86
N MET A 98 -11.39 -4.42 6.04
CA MET A 98 -12.02 -4.72 7.33
C MET A 98 -13.17 -3.76 7.72
N LYS A 99 -13.27 -2.57 7.11
CA LYS A 99 -14.37 -1.61 7.36
C LYS A 99 -15.79 -2.17 7.18
N PRO A 100 -16.09 -3.01 6.17
CA PRO A 100 -17.42 -3.61 6.01
C PRO A 100 -17.83 -4.46 7.22
N VAL A 101 -16.90 -5.26 7.77
CA VAL A 101 -17.14 -6.10 8.95
C VAL A 101 -17.47 -5.26 10.17
N GLN A 102 -16.74 -4.15 10.37
CA GLN A 102 -17.00 -3.23 11.47
C GLN A 102 -18.36 -2.54 11.34
N THR A 103 -18.74 -2.16 10.12
CA THR A 103 -20.03 -1.53 9.81
C THR A 103 -21.19 -2.50 10.08
N VAL A 104 -21.05 -3.77 9.68
CA VAL A 104 -22.03 -4.82 9.96
C VAL A 104 -22.18 -5.05 11.47
N ILE A 105 -21.08 -5.15 12.22
CA ILE A 105 -21.15 -5.33 13.69
C ILE A 105 -21.89 -4.15 14.35
N THR A 106 -21.60 -2.90 13.96
CA THR A 106 -22.31 -1.72 14.46
C THR A 106 -23.76 -1.62 14.01
N GLN A 107 -24.15 -2.23 12.88
CA GLN A 107 -25.54 -2.26 12.42
C GLN A 107 -26.35 -3.42 13.00
N VAL A 108 -25.69 -4.52 13.41
CA VAL A 108 -26.35 -5.68 14.04
C VAL A 108 -26.51 -5.51 15.56
N THR A 109 -25.62 -4.74 16.21
CA THR A 109 -25.70 -4.42 17.65
C THR A 109 -27.00 -3.68 18.08
N PRO A 110 -27.57 -2.74 17.30
CA PRO A 110 -28.87 -2.13 17.60
C PRO A 110 -30.04 -3.11 17.45
N ILE A 111 -29.93 -4.14 16.59
CA ILE A 111 -31.02 -5.10 16.32
C ILE A 111 -31.15 -6.12 17.45
N ALA A 112 -30.02 -6.52 18.06
CA ALA A 112 -30.01 -7.43 19.21
C ALA A 112 -30.62 -6.82 20.49
N SER A 113 -30.69 -5.49 20.59
CA SER A 113 -31.28 -4.78 21.73
C SER A 113 -32.76 -4.40 21.54
N THR A 114 -33.34 -4.61 20.35
CA THR A 114 -34.77 -4.38 20.08
C THR A 114 -35.63 -5.64 20.05
N SER A 115 -35.03 -6.85 20.02
CA SER A 115 -35.79 -8.11 19.96
C SER A 115 -36.12 -8.73 21.33
N SER A 116 -35.86 -8.02 22.43
CA SER A 116 -36.29 -8.39 23.78
C SER A 116 -37.23 -7.32 24.34
N LYS A 117 -38.43 -7.23 23.77
CA LYS A 117 -39.67 -6.74 24.40
C LYS A 117 -40.88 -7.29 23.67
#